data_AF-X6LPA0-F1
#
_entry.id   AF-X6LPA0-F1
#
_cell.length_a   1.000
_cell.length_b   1.000
_cell.length_c   1.000
_cell.angle_alpha   90.00
_cell.angle_beta   90.00
_cell.angle_gamma   90.00
#
_symmetry.space_group_name_H-M   'P 1'
#
loop_
_entity.id
_entity.type
_entity.pdbx_description
1 polymer ?
#
loop_
_entity_poly.entity_id
_entity_poly.type
_entity_poly.pdbx_seq_one_letter_code
_entity_poly.pdbx_strand_id
1 'polypeptide(L)'
;SLEGYFRNFGGLDHSDYRKQLSKILKDVLNRTESEVIQELKKWTPVMCVERNLMEKKRGQSSDDLMVSRHCMIISENYYSWQLLLEYNILDFNQIFLFRSYFPDDKHSNIANYNQLNKIIDCMGTGKTVILHKLESICESLYDMLNQRYQIRPSGNVYCRVALGTESRDCFVHENFKCVIVVQKEDAHSNMPIAFLSRFEKQFISYRNSLPSNINQHVEYAKIVLMEEFKVRNLSNLFCGYCEDTIFSALLYLAAQKAMQTNDIEDDDKKEQTQILNKNLNDIEFGKDELKSKLLNLFHPLCRSEEIMKMQRNEDIQSYSLGTIVETKKKNSKDQMAMIITNDTERNIPIEWIHCTKEISSFKKVDKFEKTVKEFFNNEVSEDVLILQCRYTPKSKYQLGQIIHILQLEHHLFYKNSENGKKHKLIILLIHTSKKSLFPLIFRQKWNIIYVDYLLSTDTILSQKDLKEQVANAIDRQLKQVKKYFFLFFRIDDGHCLKENLYRHCLKDKGCVAILVKRLTTLLSKIAAYNSIEYILYNLEKSGKKRMKGSFFERYQDIIDTLLTLTFVNVLIAVYQNGGFA
;
A
#
# COMPACT_ATOMS: atom_id res chain seq x y z
N SER A 1 -0.38 29.82 25.92
CA SER A 1 -1.65 29.12 25.65
C SER A 1 -1.42 27.60 25.71
N LEU A 2 -2.47 26.79 25.90
CA LEU A 2 -2.36 25.33 25.83
C LEU A 2 -1.90 24.85 24.45
N GLU A 3 -2.34 25.52 23.39
CA GLU A 3 -1.85 25.31 22.02
C GLU A 3 -0.31 25.36 21.95
N GLY A 4 0.29 26.43 22.49
CA GLY A 4 1.74 26.58 22.51
C GLY A 4 2.42 25.43 23.26
N TYR A 5 1.84 24.96 24.35
CA TYR A 5 2.37 23.80 25.08
C TYR A 5 2.31 22.51 24.23
N PHE A 6 1.16 22.17 23.65
CA PHE A 6 1.02 20.97 22.80
C PHE A 6 1.93 20.99 21.57
N ARG A 7 2.12 22.16 20.96
CA ARG A 7 3.02 22.32 19.81
C ARG A 7 4.49 22.15 20.17
N ASN A 8 4.91 22.65 21.33
CA ASN A 8 6.31 22.61 21.74
C ASN A 8 6.74 21.29 22.40
N PHE A 9 5.79 20.56 23.01
CA PHE A 9 6.06 19.32 23.76
C PHE A 9 5.38 18.06 23.17
N GLY A 10 4.83 18.13 21.96
CA GLY A 10 4.12 17.03 21.30
C GLY A 10 4.99 15.86 20.80
N GLY A 11 6.30 15.93 20.95
CA GLY A 11 7.24 14.90 20.50
C GLY A 11 7.43 13.70 21.44
N LEU A 12 6.79 13.72 22.62
CA LEU A 12 6.95 12.68 23.64
C LEU A 12 5.96 11.53 23.44
N ASP A 13 6.42 10.29 23.66
CA ASP A 13 5.59 9.09 23.62
C ASP A 13 4.47 9.14 24.68
N HIS A 14 3.27 8.73 24.29
CA HIS A 14 2.04 9.34 24.78
C HIS A 14 1.41 8.72 26.03
N SER A 15 1.75 7.50 26.46
CA SER A 15 1.00 6.85 27.55
C SER A 15 1.19 7.54 28.89
N ASP A 16 2.41 7.97 29.20
CA ASP A 16 2.74 8.53 30.51
C ASP A 16 2.70 10.06 30.48
N TYR A 17 3.14 10.67 29.39
CA TYR A 17 3.13 12.12 29.21
C TYR A 17 1.72 12.71 29.25
N ARG A 18 0.74 12.13 28.54
CA ARG A 18 -0.64 12.66 28.55
C ARG A 18 -1.29 12.52 29.91
N LYS A 19 -1.03 11.43 30.64
CA LYS A 19 -1.53 11.25 32.01
C LYS A 19 -0.94 12.29 32.98
N GLN A 20 0.37 12.51 32.90
CA GLN A 20 1.04 13.54 33.70
C GLN A 20 0.54 14.94 33.35
N LEU A 21 0.37 15.24 32.06
CA LEU A 21 -0.19 16.51 31.61
C LEU A 21 -1.62 16.69 32.13
N SER A 22 -2.48 15.69 31.99
CA SER A 22 -3.84 15.75 32.54
C SER A 22 -3.84 16.03 34.04
N LYS A 23 -2.91 15.41 34.78
CA LYS A 23 -2.74 15.67 36.21
C LYS A 23 -2.32 17.12 36.46
N ILE A 24 -1.34 17.64 35.73
CA ILE A 24 -0.90 19.04 35.85
C ILE A 24 -2.04 20.02 35.52
N LEU A 25 -2.81 19.77 34.47
CA LEU A 25 -3.93 20.63 34.07
C LEU A 25 -5.04 20.64 35.14
N LYS A 26 -5.30 19.51 35.79
CA LYS A 26 -6.26 19.41 36.91
C LYS A 26 -5.72 20.10 38.17
N ASP A 27 -4.52 19.71 38.60
CA ASP A 27 -3.96 20.07 39.91
C ASP A 27 -3.41 21.51 39.96
N VAL A 28 -2.87 22.03 38.86
CA VAL A 28 -2.20 23.35 38.82
C VAL A 28 -3.08 24.41 38.17
N LEU A 29 -3.80 24.06 37.10
CA LEU A 29 -4.64 25.02 36.36
C LEU A 29 -6.12 24.96 36.77
N ASN A 30 -6.48 24.17 37.79
CA ASN A 30 -7.84 23.98 38.30
C ASN A 30 -8.87 23.66 37.19
N ARG A 31 -8.45 22.92 36.15
CA ARG A 31 -9.35 22.49 35.08
C ARG A 31 -10.15 21.27 35.50
N THR A 32 -11.43 21.27 35.16
CA THR A 32 -12.27 20.08 35.29
C THR A 32 -11.81 18.98 34.34
N GLU A 33 -12.15 17.73 34.65
CA GLU A 33 -11.83 16.59 33.79
C GLU A 33 -12.41 16.73 32.38
N SER A 34 -13.63 17.24 32.27
CA SER A 34 -14.31 17.50 31.00
C SER A 34 -13.55 18.52 30.15
N GLU A 35 -13.08 19.63 30.74
CA GLU A 35 -12.28 20.64 30.02
C GLU A 35 -10.94 20.07 29.54
N VAL A 36 -10.25 19.29 30.38
CA VAL A 36 -8.98 18.64 30.00
C VAL A 36 -9.18 17.68 28.83
N ILE A 37 -10.24 16.87 28.87
CA ILE A 37 -10.58 15.95 27.77
C ILE A 37 -10.90 16.74 26.49
N GLN A 38 -11.64 17.83 26.60
CA GLN A 38 -11.99 18.67 25.44
C GLN A 38 -10.75 19.31 24.81
N GLU A 39 -9.82 19.83 25.61
CA GLU A 39 -8.57 20.39 25.11
C GLU A 39 -7.65 19.33 24.48
N LEU A 40 -7.56 18.14 25.09
CA LEU A 40 -6.78 17.02 24.52
C LEU A 40 -7.37 16.48 23.21
N LYS A 41 -8.70 16.52 23.07
CA LYS A 41 -9.39 16.18 21.82
C LYS A 41 -9.17 17.25 20.75
N LYS A 42 -9.14 18.51 21.17
CA LYS A 42 -8.92 19.67 20.28
C LYS A 42 -7.49 19.74 19.76
N TRP A 43 -6.48 19.36 20.55
CA TRP A 43 -5.08 19.47 20.15
C TRP A 43 -4.47 18.10 19.86
N THR A 44 -4.86 17.50 18.73
CA THR A 44 -4.21 16.30 18.22
C THR A 44 -2.81 16.63 17.64
N PRO A 45 -1.90 15.65 17.54
CA PRO A 45 -0.60 15.87 16.90
C PRO A 45 -0.72 16.42 15.48
N VAL A 46 -1.72 15.94 14.74
CA VAL A 46 -2.07 16.36 13.39
C VAL A 46 -2.45 17.84 13.33
N MET A 47 -3.31 18.30 14.24
CA MET A 47 -3.68 19.71 14.33
C MET A 47 -2.50 20.60 14.73
N CYS A 48 -1.59 20.09 15.56
CA CYS A 48 -0.37 20.82 15.90
C CYS A 48 0.56 21.00 14.69
N VAL A 49 0.68 19.98 13.83
CA VAL A 49 1.42 20.10 12.56
C VAL A 49 0.75 21.10 11.64
N GLU A 50 -0.57 21.01 11.46
CA GLU A 50 -1.33 21.94 10.63
C GLU A 50 -1.11 23.39 11.07
N ARG A 51 -1.24 23.69 12.38
CA ARG A 51 -1.00 25.04 12.90
C ARG A 51 0.41 25.54 12.63
N ASN A 52 1.42 24.69 12.80
CA ASN A 52 2.79 25.06 12.52
C ASN A 52 3.00 25.46 11.04
N LEU A 53 2.37 24.73 10.12
CA LEU A 53 2.45 24.99 8.67
C LEU A 53 1.65 26.22 8.23
N MET A 54 0.54 26.50 8.90
CA MET A 54 -0.34 27.63 8.58
C MET A 54 0.14 28.97 9.16
N GLU A 55 1.02 28.93 10.17
CA GLU A 55 1.64 30.14 10.71
C GLU A 55 2.59 30.77 9.71
N LYS A 56 2.08 31.79 9.01
CA LYS A 56 2.84 32.73 8.20
C LYS A 56 3.27 33.92 9.07
N LYS A 57 4.40 34.54 8.73
CA LYS A 57 4.77 35.83 9.33
C LYS A 57 3.64 36.84 9.06
N ARG A 58 2.95 37.32 10.11
CA ARG A 58 2.08 38.49 9.98
C ARG A 58 2.98 39.71 10.07
N GLY A 59 3.05 40.49 8.99
CA GLY A 59 3.83 41.73 8.91
C GLY A 59 3.24 42.89 9.72
N GLN A 60 3.04 42.71 11.03
CA GLN A 60 2.55 43.77 11.92
C GLN A 60 3.37 43.85 13.21
N SER A 61 4.66 44.17 13.05
CA SER A 61 5.51 44.98 13.94
C SER A 61 6.98 44.61 13.73
N SER A 62 7.88 45.56 13.90
CA SER A 62 9.33 45.35 13.81
C SER A 62 9.89 44.49 14.95
N ASP A 63 9.13 44.30 16.04
CA ASP A 63 9.58 43.64 17.27
C ASP A 63 9.02 42.22 17.48
N ASP A 64 8.00 41.79 16.72
CA ASP A 64 7.42 40.44 16.88
C ASP A 64 8.09 39.44 15.93
N LEU A 65 9.36 39.14 16.23
CA LEU A 65 10.25 38.22 15.50
C LEU A 65 9.91 36.73 15.70
N MET A 66 8.82 36.40 16.37
CA MET A 66 8.51 35.02 16.80
C MET A 66 7.98 34.18 15.63
N VAL A 67 8.90 33.73 14.76
CA VAL A 67 8.61 32.68 13.78
C VAL A 67 8.60 31.35 14.52
N SER A 68 7.50 30.59 14.43
CA SER A 68 7.49 29.21 14.93
C SER A 68 8.58 28.38 14.28
N ARG A 69 9.23 27.54 15.10
CA ARG A 69 10.28 26.63 14.62
C ARG A 69 9.73 25.76 13.51
N HIS A 70 10.63 25.31 12.64
CA HIS A 70 10.34 24.27 11.67
C HIS A 70 9.80 23.00 12.36
N CYS A 71 9.06 22.18 11.62
CA CYS A 71 8.37 21.03 12.21
C CYS A 71 9.21 19.75 12.08
N MET A 72 9.19 18.92 13.13
CA MET A 72 9.71 17.55 13.09
C MET A 72 8.57 16.58 13.36
N ILE A 73 8.30 15.72 12.39
CA ILE A 73 7.37 14.61 12.51
C ILE A 73 8.15 13.39 12.98
N ILE A 74 7.87 12.94 14.20
CA ILE A 74 8.38 11.68 14.74
C ILE A 74 7.36 10.60 14.37
N SER A 75 7.63 9.92 13.27
CA SER A 75 6.79 8.87 12.70
C SER A 75 7.00 7.57 13.48
N GLU A 76 5.93 7.02 14.07
CA GLU A 76 6.02 5.76 14.82
C GLU A 76 6.44 4.58 13.93
N ASN A 77 5.81 4.43 12.78
CA ASN A 77 6.18 3.48 11.74
C ASN A 77 6.66 4.24 10.51
N TYR A 78 7.34 3.58 9.58
CA TYR A 78 7.89 4.23 8.36
C TYR A 78 6.82 4.86 7.46
N TYR A 79 5.56 4.45 7.62
CA TYR A 79 4.41 4.95 6.87
C TYR A 79 3.56 5.96 7.66
N SER A 80 3.73 6.12 8.98
CA SER A 80 2.76 6.88 9.79
C SER A 80 2.62 8.33 9.36
N TRP A 81 3.71 9.00 8.97
CA TRP A 81 3.67 10.38 8.46
C TRP A 81 2.72 10.59 7.28
N GLN A 82 2.46 9.53 6.49
CA GLN A 82 1.60 9.63 5.31
C GLN A 82 0.15 9.90 5.68
N LEU A 83 -0.26 9.70 6.94
CA LEU A 83 -1.57 10.15 7.38
C LEU A 83 -1.75 11.66 7.16
N LEU A 84 -0.70 12.47 7.20
CA LEU A 84 -0.82 13.91 6.93
C LEU A 84 -1.22 14.22 5.48
N LEU A 85 -0.95 13.30 4.54
CA LEU A 85 -1.50 13.37 3.18
C LEU A 85 -3.00 13.04 3.18
N GLU A 86 -3.41 12.08 4.00
CA GLU A 86 -4.84 11.70 4.15
C GLU A 86 -5.67 12.83 4.81
N TYR A 87 -5.06 13.61 5.70
CA TYR A 87 -5.66 14.84 6.25
C TYR A 87 -5.55 16.06 5.30
N ASN A 88 -4.90 15.93 4.13
CA ASN A 88 -4.56 17.05 3.24
C ASN A 88 -3.80 18.21 3.92
N ILE A 89 -3.09 17.94 5.02
CA ILE A 89 -2.20 18.91 5.67
C ILE A 89 -0.92 19.03 4.86
N LEU A 90 -0.44 17.87 4.40
CA LEU A 90 0.50 17.79 3.32
C LEU A 90 -0.29 17.43 2.06
N ASP A 91 0.09 18.00 0.93
CA ASP A 91 -0.47 17.76 -0.39
C ASP A 91 0.65 17.69 -1.43
N PHE A 92 0.30 17.58 -2.71
CA PHE A 92 1.29 17.47 -3.79
C PHE A 92 1.82 18.84 -4.28
N ASN A 93 1.51 19.95 -3.59
CA ASN A 93 2.07 21.27 -3.88
C ASN A 93 3.37 21.53 -3.11
N GLN A 94 3.63 20.83 -1.99
CA GLN A 94 4.92 20.90 -1.31
C GLN A 94 6.00 20.06 -2.01
N ILE A 95 7.27 20.36 -1.73
CA ILE A 95 8.41 19.66 -2.33
C ILE A 95 8.88 18.56 -1.38
N PHE A 96 8.69 17.30 -1.78
CA PHE A 96 9.18 16.14 -1.03
C PHE A 96 10.57 15.73 -1.50
N LEU A 97 11.51 15.69 -0.56
CA LEU A 97 12.88 15.25 -0.79
C LEU A 97 13.13 13.99 0.04
N PHE A 98 13.21 12.85 -0.66
CA PHE A 98 13.56 11.56 -0.05
C PHE A 98 15.04 11.26 -0.24
N ARG A 99 15.65 10.64 0.77
CA ARG A 99 16.88 9.89 0.53
C ARG A 99 16.61 8.79 -0.50
N SER A 100 17.39 8.78 -1.57
CA SER A 100 17.30 7.71 -2.56
C SER A 100 17.85 6.41 -1.99
N TYR A 101 17.09 5.33 -2.15
CA TYR A 101 17.50 3.96 -1.80
C TYR A 101 17.84 3.12 -3.03
N PHE A 102 17.88 3.75 -4.21
CA PHE A 102 18.31 3.09 -5.43
C PHE A 102 19.84 2.85 -5.42
N PRO A 103 20.33 1.72 -5.96
CA PRO A 103 21.73 1.29 -5.84
C PRO A 103 22.78 2.36 -6.19
N ASP A 104 22.60 3.07 -7.31
CA ASP A 104 23.59 4.03 -7.82
C ASP A 104 23.49 5.41 -7.13
N ASP A 105 22.42 5.69 -6.38
CA ASP A 105 22.21 6.98 -5.72
C ASP A 105 22.58 6.95 -4.23
N LYS A 106 22.59 5.76 -3.60
CA LYS A 106 22.68 5.59 -2.14
C LYS A 106 23.89 6.27 -1.48
N HIS A 107 24.97 6.45 -2.24
CA HIS A 107 26.24 7.05 -1.79
C HIS A 107 26.67 8.23 -2.67
N SER A 108 25.77 8.81 -3.46
CA SER A 108 26.10 9.91 -4.38
C SER A 108 26.14 11.26 -3.65
N ASN A 109 27.34 11.83 -3.51
CA ASN A 109 27.50 13.20 -3.01
C ASN A 109 26.82 14.24 -3.91
N ILE A 110 26.73 13.96 -5.22
CA ILE A 110 26.05 14.81 -6.20
C ILE A 110 24.54 14.87 -5.89
N ALA A 111 23.93 13.74 -5.49
CA ALA A 111 22.52 13.71 -5.13
C ALA A 111 22.23 14.59 -3.90
N ASN A 112 23.09 14.53 -2.88
CA ASN A 112 22.97 15.39 -1.69
C ASN A 112 23.11 16.87 -2.05
N TYR A 113 24.08 17.23 -2.90
CA TYR A 113 24.27 18.60 -3.37
C TYR A 113 23.04 19.13 -4.14
N ASN A 114 22.48 18.31 -5.04
CA ASN A 114 21.27 18.66 -5.78
C ASN A 114 20.06 18.85 -4.86
N GLN A 115 19.92 18.02 -3.83
CA GLN A 115 18.86 18.17 -2.83
C GLN A 115 19.03 19.45 -2.02
N LEU A 116 20.26 19.80 -1.61
CA LEU A 116 20.53 21.05 -0.91
C LEU A 116 20.18 22.27 -1.77
N ASN A 117 20.53 22.28 -3.06
CA ASN A 117 20.14 23.36 -3.96
C ASN A 117 18.61 23.46 -4.11
N LYS A 118 17.89 22.34 -4.23
CA LYS A 118 16.42 22.34 -4.23
C LYS A 118 15.85 22.96 -2.94
N ILE A 119 16.48 22.73 -1.79
CA ILE A 119 16.08 23.35 -0.51
C ILE A 119 16.31 24.86 -0.56
N ILE A 120 17.47 25.32 -1.05
CA ILE A 120 17.78 26.74 -1.22
C ILE A 120 16.76 27.42 -2.15
N ASP A 121 16.36 26.78 -3.25
CA ASP A 121 15.33 27.29 -4.15
C ASP A 121 13.96 27.38 -3.45
N CYS A 122 13.61 26.38 -2.63
CA CYS A 122 12.38 26.41 -1.82
C CYS A 122 12.42 27.55 -0.78
N MET A 123 13.57 27.77 -0.14
CA MET A 123 13.79 28.89 0.79
C MET A 123 13.55 30.23 0.09
N GLY A 124 14.06 30.40 -1.14
CA GLY A 124 13.89 31.63 -1.91
C GLY A 124 12.47 31.85 -2.43
N THR A 125 11.76 30.78 -2.79
CA THR A 125 10.40 30.84 -3.37
C THR A 125 9.28 30.75 -2.34
N GLY A 126 9.60 30.45 -1.07
CA GLY A 126 8.60 30.27 -0.01
C GLY A 126 7.84 28.96 -0.07
N LYS A 127 8.30 27.97 -0.87
CA LYS A 127 7.69 26.64 -0.92
C LYS A 127 8.07 25.83 0.31
N THR A 128 7.09 25.17 0.92
CA THR A 128 7.35 24.21 2.00
C THR A 128 8.10 22.99 1.49
N VAL A 129 9.14 22.58 2.20
CA VAL A 129 9.94 21.39 1.88
C VAL A 129 9.78 20.31 2.94
N ILE A 130 9.60 19.06 2.50
CA ILE A 130 9.45 17.88 3.36
C ILE A 130 10.69 17.00 3.16
N LEU A 131 11.50 16.87 4.21
CA LEU A 131 12.75 16.11 4.21
C LEU A 131 12.50 14.74 4.86
N HIS A 132 12.69 13.66 4.09
CA HIS A 132 12.53 12.30 4.58
C HIS A 132 13.86 11.54 4.53
N LYS A 133 14.42 11.20 5.70
CA LYS A 133 15.69 10.48 5.86
C LYS A 133 16.92 11.24 5.31
N LEU A 134 16.91 12.57 5.38
CA LEU A 134 17.98 13.46 4.88
C LEU A 134 18.77 14.14 6.00
N GLU A 135 19.07 13.40 7.08
CA GLU A 135 19.75 13.95 8.26
C GLU A 135 21.13 14.56 7.93
N SER A 136 21.83 13.97 6.95
CA SER A 136 23.15 14.46 6.51
C SER A 136 23.11 15.87 5.91
N ILE A 137 21.98 16.27 5.33
CA ILE A 137 21.81 17.61 4.74
C ILE A 137 21.45 18.64 5.84
N CYS A 138 20.90 18.18 6.97
CA CYS A 138 20.49 19.08 8.03
C CYS A 138 21.66 19.81 8.71
N GLU A 139 22.87 19.25 8.69
CA GLU A 139 24.07 19.96 9.15
C GLU A 139 24.37 21.18 8.29
N SER A 140 24.19 21.06 6.96
CA SER A 140 24.35 22.17 6.02
C SER A 140 23.33 23.30 6.26
N LEU A 141 22.19 22.94 6.86
CA LEU A 141 21.06 23.83 7.15
C LEU A 141 21.06 24.32 8.61
N TYR A 142 22.19 24.21 9.31
CA TYR A 142 22.25 24.51 10.75
C TYR A 142 21.70 25.91 11.10
N ASP A 143 22.18 26.97 10.44
CA ASP A 143 21.72 28.33 10.75
C ASP A 143 20.25 28.54 10.34
N MET A 144 19.80 27.88 9.27
CA MET A 144 18.40 27.87 8.86
C MET A 144 17.49 27.24 9.93
N LEU A 145 17.85 26.06 10.43
CA LEU A 145 17.07 25.31 11.41
C LEU A 145 17.09 25.94 12.80
N ASN A 146 18.18 26.61 13.17
CA ASN A 146 18.25 27.40 14.41
C ASN A 146 17.62 28.80 14.28
N GLN A 147 17.04 29.14 13.12
CA GLN A 147 16.46 30.45 12.83
C GLN A 147 17.46 31.60 13.08
N ARG A 148 18.75 31.36 12.80
CA ARG A 148 19.84 32.35 12.85
C ARG A 148 19.79 33.23 11.61
N TYR A 149 18.76 34.06 11.58
CA TYR A 149 18.40 34.89 10.46
C TYR A 149 18.97 36.31 10.60
N GLN A 150 19.40 36.88 9.49
CA GLN A 150 19.91 38.25 9.39
C GLN A 150 18.96 39.07 8.52
N ILE A 151 18.52 40.22 9.03
CA ILE A 151 17.72 41.19 8.27
C ILE A 151 18.68 42.16 7.60
N ARG A 152 18.65 42.22 6.27
CA ARG A 152 19.44 43.21 5.51
C ARG A 152 18.70 44.55 5.43
N PRO A 153 19.38 45.66 5.10
CA PRO A 153 18.74 46.98 4.98
C PRO A 153 17.53 47.02 4.04
N SER A 154 17.42 46.07 3.10
CA SER A 154 16.25 45.93 2.23
C SER A 154 15.00 45.34 2.93
N GLY A 155 15.08 45.00 4.21
CA GLY A 155 14.03 44.29 4.97
C GLY A 155 14.01 42.78 4.72
N ASN A 156 14.81 42.27 3.78
CA ASN A 156 14.85 40.85 3.43
C ASN A 156 15.62 40.04 4.45
N VAL A 157 15.13 38.82 4.69
CA VAL A 157 15.70 37.87 5.65
C VAL A 157 16.63 36.90 4.95
N TYR A 158 17.83 36.72 5.48
CA TYR A 158 18.84 35.79 4.97
C TYR A 158 19.34 34.85 6.06
N CYS A 159 19.82 33.68 5.68
CA CYS A 159 20.56 32.79 6.56
C CYS A 159 21.74 32.15 5.82
N ARG A 160 22.74 31.72 6.59
CA ARG A 160 23.90 31.03 6.03
C ARG A 160 23.58 29.56 5.82
N VAL A 161 23.94 29.03 4.65
CA VAL A 161 23.83 27.60 4.31
C VAL A 161 25.23 27.10 3.95
N ALA A 162 25.68 26.03 4.59
CA ALA A 162 26.97 25.42 4.28
C ALA A 162 26.87 24.55 3.02
N LEU A 163 27.85 24.65 2.13
CA LEU A 163 27.96 23.94 0.87
C LEU A 163 29.36 23.33 0.80
N GLY A 164 29.53 22.14 1.39
CA GLY A 164 30.86 21.54 1.57
C GLY A 164 31.71 22.38 2.53
N THR A 165 32.85 22.88 2.06
CA THR A 165 33.75 23.76 2.84
C THR A 165 33.37 25.23 2.76
N GLU A 166 32.47 25.60 1.85
CA GLU A 166 32.02 26.97 1.67
C GLU A 166 30.67 27.20 2.32
N SER A 167 30.24 28.45 2.34
CA SER A 167 28.91 28.81 2.82
C SER A 167 28.36 29.97 2.03
N ARG A 168 27.05 29.98 1.84
CA ARG A 168 26.34 31.00 1.08
C ARG A 168 25.23 31.61 1.91
N ASP A 169 25.10 32.93 1.83
CA ASP A 169 23.92 33.63 2.33
C ASP A 169 22.75 33.40 1.37
N CYS A 170 21.70 32.77 1.89
CA CYS A 170 20.51 32.40 1.14
C CYS A 170 19.31 33.21 1.65
N PHE A 171 18.51 33.74 0.72
CA PHE A 171 17.27 34.43 1.04
C PHE A 171 16.25 33.45 1.64
N VAL A 172 15.53 33.88 2.67
CA VAL A 172 14.49 33.10 3.35
C VAL A 172 13.17 33.83 3.21
N HIS A 173 12.34 33.32 2.32
CA HIS A 173 10.99 33.82 2.10
C HIS A 173 10.12 33.62 3.37
N GLU A 174 9.22 34.56 3.63
CA GLU A 174 8.39 34.58 4.85
C GLU A 174 7.47 33.37 5.04
N ASN A 175 7.00 32.80 3.93
CA ASN A 175 6.16 31.60 3.89
C ASN A 175 6.94 30.27 3.91
N PHE A 176 8.28 30.31 3.90
CA PHE A 176 9.07 29.09 3.87
C PHE A 176 8.93 28.29 5.18
N LYS A 177 8.57 27.01 5.05
CA LYS A 177 8.57 26.03 6.14
C LYS A 177 9.37 24.80 5.73
N CYS A 178 10.11 24.24 6.69
CA CYS A 178 10.78 22.97 6.57
C CYS A 178 10.11 21.97 7.51
N VAL A 179 9.82 20.78 6.99
CA VAL A 179 9.34 19.65 7.79
C VAL A 179 10.32 18.51 7.66
N ILE A 180 10.77 17.96 8.78
CA ILE A 180 11.60 16.75 8.77
C ILE A 180 10.81 15.55 9.28
N VAL A 181 10.82 14.46 8.52
CA VAL A 181 10.22 13.18 8.92
C VAL A 181 11.32 12.25 9.42
N VAL A 182 11.24 11.92 10.70
CA VAL A 182 12.17 11.02 11.40
C VAL A 182 11.41 9.82 11.96
N GLN A 183 12.09 8.70 12.16
CA GLN A 183 11.48 7.53 12.81
C GLN A 183 11.59 7.67 14.32
N LYS A 184 10.63 7.10 15.05
CA LYS A 184 10.63 7.07 16.52
C LYS A 184 11.95 6.54 17.08
N GLU A 185 12.46 5.43 16.55
CA GLU A 185 13.69 4.80 17.06
C GLU A 185 14.91 5.72 16.88
N ASP A 186 14.98 6.42 15.75
CA ASP A 186 16.09 7.33 15.47
C ASP A 186 16.02 8.59 16.33
N ALA A 187 14.82 9.17 16.48
CA ALA A 187 14.60 10.36 17.28
C ALA A 187 14.92 10.15 18.76
N HIS A 188 14.65 8.95 19.30
CA HIS A 188 14.85 8.67 20.72
C HIS A 188 16.25 8.16 21.05
N SER A 189 16.92 7.47 20.12
CA SER A 189 18.18 6.75 20.42
C SER A 189 19.40 7.26 19.66
N ASN A 190 19.23 7.81 18.46
CA ASN A 190 20.34 8.07 17.54
C ASN A 190 20.63 9.56 17.34
N MET A 191 19.61 10.42 17.46
CA MET A 191 19.75 11.85 17.15
C MET A 191 20.25 12.68 18.35
N PRO A 192 21.18 13.62 18.13
CA PRO A 192 21.61 14.53 19.19
C PRO A 192 20.47 15.39 19.72
N ILE A 193 20.38 15.56 21.04
CA ILE A 193 19.36 16.40 21.70
C ILE A 193 19.37 17.83 21.13
N ALA A 194 20.57 18.37 20.86
CA ALA A 194 20.74 19.70 20.28
C ALA A 194 20.16 19.84 18.86
N PHE A 195 20.02 18.74 18.11
CA PHE A 195 19.34 18.73 16.82
C PHE A 195 17.82 18.71 17.03
N LEU A 196 17.33 17.83 17.89
CA LEU A 196 15.90 17.71 18.22
C LEU A 196 15.31 19.01 18.79
N SER A 197 16.09 19.79 19.54
CA SER A 197 15.65 21.06 20.14
C SER A 197 15.39 22.18 19.14
N ARG A 198 15.80 22.03 17.88
CA ARG A 198 15.61 23.02 16.80
C ARG A 198 14.20 23.01 16.21
N PHE A 199 13.39 22.01 16.55
CA PHE A 199 12.09 21.79 15.94
C PHE A 199 10.93 21.79 16.95
N GLU A 200 9.77 22.24 16.49
CA GLU A 200 8.48 21.83 17.06
C GLU A 200 8.24 20.38 16.67
N LYS A 201 8.19 19.48 17.66
CA LYS A 201 8.14 18.03 17.44
C LYS A 201 6.73 17.52 17.64
N GLN A 202 6.27 16.66 16.75
CA GLN A 202 4.99 15.98 16.85
C GLN A 202 5.17 14.49 16.62
N PHE A 203 4.81 13.68 17.62
CA PHE A 203 4.78 12.23 17.50
C PHE A 203 3.50 11.79 16.79
N ILE A 204 3.62 11.04 15.70
CA ILE A 204 2.51 10.68 14.82
C ILE A 204 2.38 9.17 14.68
N SER A 205 1.18 8.67 14.99
CA SER A 205 0.69 7.34 14.65
C SER A 205 -0.77 7.40 14.22
N TYR A 206 -1.26 6.41 13.48
CA TYR A 206 -2.70 6.38 13.16
C TYR A 206 -3.57 6.30 14.43
N ARG A 207 -3.04 5.70 15.51
CA ARG A 207 -3.73 5.51 16.79
C ARG A 207 -3.89 6.79 17.60
N ASN A 208 -2.89 7.69 17.57
CA ASN A 208 -2.94 8.94 18.36
C ASN A 208 -3.53 10.13 17.59
N SER A 209 -3.74 9.96 16.27
CA SER A 209 -4.08 11.02 15.34
C SER A 209 -5.55 11.00 14.94
N LEU A 210 -6.23 9.84 15.04
CA LEU A 210 -7.62 9.67 14.65
C LEU A 210 -8.56 10.60 15.46
N PRO A 211 -9.50 11.31 14.82
CA PRO A 211 -10.44 12.20 15.51
C PRO A 211 -11.35 11.42 16.46
N SER A 212 -11.76 12.01 17.58
CA SER A 212 -12.48 11.28 18.63
C SER A 212 -13.84 10.72 18.18
N ASN A 213 -14.55 11.45 17.31
CA ASN A 213 -15.81 11.04 16.68
C ASN A 213 -15.64 9.80 15.79
N ILE A 214 -14.44 9.55 15.25
CA ILE A 214 -14.14 8.35 14.44
C ILE A 214 -13.53 7.26 15.32
N ASN A 215 -12.66 7.62 16.26
CA ASN A 215 -11.95 6.69 17.14
C ASN A 215 -12.89 5.85 18.01
N GLN A 216 -14.07 6.36 18.38
CA GLN A 216 -15.10 5.58 19.08
C GLN A 216 -15.59 4.34 18.30
N HIS A 217 -15.40 4.31 16.97
CA HIS A 217 -15.82 3.19 16.13
C HIS A 217 -14.76 2.09 15.94
N VAL A 218 -13.55 2.24 16.49
CA VAL A 218 -12.45 1.27 16.31
C VAL A 218 -12.84 -0.12 16.81
N GLU A 219 -13.40 -0.21 18.01
CA GLU A 219 -13.78 -1.50 18.59
C GLU A 219 -14.97 -2.13 17.84
N TYR A 220 -15.96 -1.32 17.48
CA TYR A 220 -17.07 -1.76 16.64
C TYR A 220 -16.59 -2.31 15.30
N ALA A 221 -15.65 -1.64 14.62
CA ALA A 221 -15.09 -2.08 13.35
C ALA A 221 -14.39 -3.44 13.47
N LYS A 222 -13.61 -3.65 14.55
CA LYS A 222 -12.97 -4.95 14.84
C LYS A 222 -14.01 -6.05 15.02
N ILE A 223 -15.01 -5.82 15.88
CA ILE A 223 -16.07 -6.78 16.17
C ILE A 223 -16.84 -7.14 14.90
N VAL A 224 -17.29 -6.14 14.13
CA VAL A 224 -18.02 -6.36 12.87
C VAL A 224 -17.22 -7.22 11.90
N LEU A 225 -15.94 -6.90 11.68
CA LEU A 225 -15.11 -7.71 10.78
C LEU A 225 -14.93 -9.14 11.31
N MET A 226 -14.69 -9.31 12.62
CA MET A 226 -14.52 -10.64 13.21
C MET A 226 -15.79 -11.48 13.15
N GLU A 227 -16.95 -10.90 13.42
CA GLU A 227 -18.27 -11.56 13.37
C GLU A 227 -18.67 -11.89 11.94
N GLU A 228 -18.55 -10.92 11.02
CA GLU A 228 -18.97 -11.10 9.63
C GLU A 228 -18.11 -12.15 8.93
N PHE A 229 -16.79 -12.08 9.11
CA PHE A 229 -15.88 -13.07 8.55
C PHE A 229 -15.73 -14.33 9.41
N LYS A 230 -16.41 -14.42 10.57
CA LYS A 230 -16.35 -15.57 11.50
C LYS A 230 -14.92 -16.00 11.88
N VAL A 231 -14.02 -15.03 12.06
CA VAL A 231 -12.62 -15.27 12.42
C VAL A 231 -12.29 -14.74 13.80
N ARG A 232 -11.44 -15.48 14.53
CA ARG A 232 -10.93 -15.03 15.83
C ARG A 232 -9.79 -14.02 15.72
N ASN A 233 -9.07 -14.02 14.59
CA ASN A 233 -7.93 -13.14 14.38
C ASN A 233 -7.90 -12.67 12.91
N LEU A 234 -8.05 -11.36 12.73
CA LEU A 234 -8.05 -10.70 11.42
C LEU A 234 -6.69 -10.84 10.68
N SER A 235 -5.59 -11.08 11.41
CA SER A 235 -4.25 -11.27 10.83
C SER A 235 -4.09 -12.56 10.04
N ASN A 236 -4.95 -13.54 10.30
CA ASN A 236 -5.00 -14.76 9.51
C ASN A 236 -5.66 -14.47 8.16
N LEU A 237 -6.74 -13.70 8.17
CA LEU A 237 -7.58 -13.41 7.02
C LEU A 237 -6.97 -12.36 6.08
N PHE A 238 -6.48 -11.25 6.61
CA PHE A 238 -5.99 -10.13 5.82
C PHE A 238 -4.47 -10.11 5.77
N CYS A 239 -3.92 -10.15 4.56
CA CYS A 239 -2.48 -10.10 4.38
C CYS A 239 -1.93 -8.74 4.79
N GLY A 240 -1.01 -8.71 5.77
CA GLY A 240 -0.41 -7.47 6.22
C GLY A 240 -1.15 -6.74 7.34
N TYR A 241 -2.25 -7.31 7.86
CA TYR A 241 -2.97 -6.72 8.98
C TYR A 241 -2.03 -6.40 10.16
N CYS A 242 -2.13 -5.17 10.66
CA CYS A 242 -1.35 -4.67 11.78
C CYS A 242 -2.23 -3.77 12.67
N GLU A 243 -1.65 -3.28 13.77
CA GLU A 243 -2.34 -2.41 14.74
C GLU A 243 -2.90 -1.12 14.11
N ASP A 244 -2.32 -0.65 13.00
CA ASP A 244 -2.76 0.57 12.29
C ASP A 244 -3.81 0.30 11.20
N THR A 245 -4.11 -0.95 10.87
CA THR A 245 -5.00 -1.29 9.74
C THR A 245 -6.42 -0.75 9.95
N ILE A 246 -7.01 -0.94 11.13
CA ILE A 246 -8.36 -0.44 11.42
C ILE A 246 -8.40 1.10 11.49
N PHE A 247 -7.38 1.71 12.10
CA PHE A 247 -7.31 3.17 12.23
C PHE A 247 -7.15 3.84 10.86
N SER A 248 -6.29 3.31 10.00
CA SER A 248 -6.14 3.80 8.63
C SER A 248 -7.39 3.56 7.78
N ALA A 249 -8.08 2.43 7.95
CA ALA A 249 -9.36 2.16 7.27
C ALA A 249 -10.43 3.19 7.65
N LEU A 250 -10.60 3.45 8.95
CA LEU A 250 -11.59 4.42 9.44
C LEU A 250 -11.26 5.84 8.99
N LEU A 251 -9.99 6.25 9.03
CA LEU A 251 -9.56 7.55 8.52
C LEU A 251 -9.84 7.68 7.02
N TYR A 252 -9.53 6.64 6.25
CA TYR A 252 -9.81 6.58 4.81
C TYR A 252 -11.31 6.74 4.52
N LEU A 253 -12.17 5.99 5.22
CA LEU A 253 -13.62 6.08 5.04
C LEU A 253 -14.18 7.44 5.46
N ALA A 254 -13.63 8.04 6.52
CA ALA A 254 -14.04 9.37 6.97
C ALA A 254 -13.66 10.44 5.95
N ALA A 255 -12.45 10.38 5.40
CA ALA A 255 -12.02 11.31 4.38
C ALA A 255 -12.84 11.17 3.08
N GLN A 256 -13.18 9.95 2.68
CA GLN A 256 -14.09 9.73 1.55
C GLN A 256 -15.48 10.34 1.80
N LYS A 257 -16.01 10.18 3.02
CA LYS A 257 -17.30 10.77 3.38
C LYS A 257 -17.24 12.31 3.38
N ALA A 258 -16.16 12.89 3.89
CA ALA A 258 -15.93 14.34 3.89
C ALA A 258 -15.77 14.95 2.48
N MET A 259 -15.25 14.18 1.52
CA MET A 259 -15.20 14.62 0.11
C MET A 259 -16.59 14.60 -0.54
N GLN A 260 -17.38 13.57 -0.28
CA GLN A 260 -18.75 13.44 -0.83
C GLN A 260 -19.70 14.55 -0.35
N THR A 261 -19.52 15.06 0.87
CA THR A 261 -20.32 16.18 1.38
C THR A 261 -19.96 17.52 0.72
N ASN A 262 -18.70 17.70 0.32
CA ASN A 262 -18.24 18.95 -0.29
C ASN A 262 -18.67 19.10 -1.76
N ASP A 263 -18.79 17.99 -2.49
CA ASP A 263 -19.26 17.99 -3.89
C ASP A 263 -20.73 18.44 -4.03
N ILE A 264 -21.47 18.51 -2.92
CA ILE A 264 -22.87 18.96 -2.88
C ILE A 264 -22.98 20.48 -2.66
N GLU A 265 -21.93 21.15 -2.16
CA GLU A 265 -22.04 22.52 -1.62
C GLU A 265 -21.29 23.65 -2.35
N ASP A 266 -20.39 23.44 -3.33
CA ASP A 266 -19.80 24.60 -4.05
C ASP A 266 -19.17 24.30 -5.44
N ASP A 267 -19.59 25.06 -6.46
CA ASP A 267 -19.02 25.09 -7.83
C ASP A 267 -18.06 26.29 -8.03
N ASP A 268 -17.72 27.06 -6.98
CA ASP A 268 -16.79 28.19 -7.13
C ASP A 268 -15.85 28.40 -5.94
N LYS A 269 -14.53 28.37 -6.25
CA LYS A 269 -13.34 28.78 -5.46
C LYS A 269 -12.62 27.70 -4.62
N LYS A 270 -11.46 27.28 -5.15
CA LYS A 270 -10.46 26.39 -4.55
C LYS A 270 -9.64 27.09 -3.46
N GLU A 271 -9.90 26.78 -2.20
CA GLU A 271 -8.90 26.73 -1.12
C GLU A 271 -9.11 25.43 -0.31
N GLN A 272 -8.57 24.32 -0.83
CA GLN A 272 -8.89 22.95 -0.40
C GLN A 272 -8.24 22.51 0.93
N THR A 273 -7.37 23.31 1.55
CA THR A 273 -6.53 22.85 2.67
C THR A 273 -7.16 23.06 4.05
N GLN A 274 -8.02 24.08 4.25
CA GLN A 274 -8.67 24.33 5.56
C GLN A 274 -10.03 23.62 5.73
N ILE A 275 -10.66 23.20 4.64
CA ILE A 275 -12.05 22.71 4.63
C ILE A 275 -12.11 21.25 5.11
N LEU A 276 -11.16 20.39 4.73
CA LEU A 276 -11.27 18.95 5.02
C LEU A 276 -11.03 18.60 6.51
N ASN A 277 -10.14 19.31 7.22
CA ASN A 277 -9.88 19.04 8.64
C ASN A 277 -11.01 19.48 9.56
N LYS A 278 -11.73 20.56 9.21
CA LYS A 278 -12.99 20.90 9.86
C LYS A 278 -14.03 19.80 9.61
N ASN A 279 -14.16 19.35 8.37
CA ASN A 279 -15.12 18.31 8.03
C ASN A 279 -14.87 16.98 8.76
N LEU A 280 -13.61 16.54 8.94
CA LEU A 280 -13.31 15.25 9.58
C LEU A 280 -13.75 15.16 11.04
N ASN A 281 -13.69 16.26 11.79
CA ASN A 281 -14.14 16.29 13.18
C ASN A 281 -15.68 16.25 13.30
N ASP A 282 -16.39 16.61 12.24
CA ASP A 282 -17.84 16.65 12.16
C ASP A 282 -18.45 15.39 11.50
N ILE A 283 -17.61 14.48 10.99
CA ILE A 283 -18.08 13.22 10.40
C ILE A 283 -18.67 12.30 11.47
N GLU A 284 -19.93 11.91 11.27
CA GLU A 284 -20.58 10.85 12.02
C GLU A 284 -20.87 9.64 11.13
N PHE A 285 -20.82 8.45 11.70
CA PHE A 285 -21.15 7.21 11.00
C PHE A 285 -22.37 6.53 11.61
N GLY A 286 -23.40 6.30 10.80
CA GLY A 286 -24.44 5.33 11.13
C GLY A 286 -23.83 3.92 11.20
N LYS A 287 -24.28 3.10 12.15
CA LYS A 287 -23.74 1.72 12.33
C LYS A 287 -23.83 0.90 11.05
N ASP A 288 -24.99 0.89 10.40
CA ASP A 288 -25.21 0.10 9.18
C ASP A 288 -24.43 0.63 7.98
N GLU A 289 -24.31 1.95 7.85
CA GLU A 289 -23.48 2.61 6.83
C GLU A 289 -22.01 2.20 6.99
N LEU A 290 -21.48 2.30 8.22
CA LEU A 290 -20.10 1.95 8.51
C LEU A 290 -19.83 0.47 8.27
N LYS A 291 -20.76 -0.40 8.71
CA LYS A 291 -20.68 -1.84 8.44
C LYS A 291 -20.56 -2.13 6.95
N SER A 292 -21.45 -1.56 6.13
CA SER A 292 -21.41 -1.74 4.67
C SER A 292 -20.10 -1.25 4.06
N LYS A 293 -19.65 -0.04 4.44
CA LYS A 293 -18.39 0.54 3.97
C LYS A 293 -17.16 -0.29 4.37
N LEU A 294 -17.12 -0.80 5.60
CA LEU A 294 -16.04 -1.69 6.07
C LEU A 294 -16.03 -3.00 5.29
N LEU A 295 -17.19 -3.65 5.10
CA LEU A 295 -17.25 -4.89 4.35
C LEU A 295 -16.79 -4.68 2.91
N ASN A 296 -17.25 -3.64 2.22
CA ASN A 296 -16.81 -3.31 0.86
C ASN A 296 -15.30 -3.06 0.77
N LEU A 297 -14.70 -2.45 1.80
CA LEU A 297 -13.27 -2.16 1.84
C LEU A 297 -12.41 -3.41 2.11
N PHE A 298 -12.88 -4.32 2.95
CA PHE A 298 -12.11 -5.49 3.40
C PHE A 298 -12.35 -6.75 2.58
N HIS A 299 -13.50 -6.89 1.92
CA HIS A 299 -13.83 -8.08 1.12
C HIS A 299 -12.78 -8.41 0.04
N PRO A 300 -12.22 -7.44 -0.71
CA PRO A 300 -11.17 -7.70 -1.70
C PRO A 300 -9.80 -8.08 -1.11
N LEU A 301 -9.64 -8.01 0.21
CA LEU A 301 -8.37 -8.25 0.92
C LEU A 301 -8.31 -9.64 1.57
N CYS A 302 -9.43 -10.36 1.58
CA CYS A 302 -9.54 -11.67 2.17
C CYS A 302 -8.63 -12.68 1.45
N ARG A 303 -7.83 -13.42 2.22
CA ARG A 303 -7.09 -14.55 1.68
C ARG A 303 -8.03 -15.67 1.29
N SER A 304 -7.90 -16.15 0.06
CA SER A 304 -8.72 -17.24 -0.48
C SER A 304 -8.68 -18.49 0.41
N GLU A 305 -7.52 -18.84 0.97
CA GLU A 305 -7.36 -19.98 1.90
C GLU A 305 -8.26 -19.86 3.15
N GLU A 306 -8.38 -18.67 3.74
CA GLU A 306 -9.19 -18.46 4.94
C GLU A 306 -10.67 -18.32 4.61
N ILE A 307 -11.01 -17.71 3.48
CA ILE A 307 -12.39 -17.68 2.97
C ILE A 307 -12.93 -19.10 2.79
N MET A 308 -12.11 -20.03 2.31
CA MET A 308 -12.53 -21.42 2.12
C MET A 308 -12.94 -22.11 3.41
N LYS A 309 -12.24 -21.83 4.52
CA LYS A 309 -12.57 -22.36 5.85
C LYS A 309 -13.92 -21.83 6.38
N MET A 310 -14.49 -20.80 5.75
CA MET A 310 -15.76 -20.22 6.17
C MET A 310 -16.96 -21.03 5.63
N GLN A 311 -17.90 -21.37 6.51
CA GLN A 311 -19.12 -22.12 6.18
C GLN A 311 -20.21 -21.29 5.45
N ARG A 312 -19.92 -20.12 4.88
CA ARG A 312 -20.92 -19.37 4.08
C ARG A 312 -21.06 -19.92 2.65
N ASN A 313 -22.22 -19.64 2.06
CA ASN A 313 -22.62 -19.89 0.67
C ASN A 313 -22.59 -18.60 -0.19
N GLU A 314 -22.03 -17.51 0.32
CA GLU A 314 -21.87 -16.27 -0.45
C GLU A 314 -20.70 -16.46 -1.42
N ASP A 315 -20.93 -16.20 -2.71
CA ASP A 315 -19.92 -16.31 -3.77
C ASP A 315 -18.85 -15.22 -3.57
N ILE A 316 -17.94 -15.42 -2.63
CA ILE A 316 -16.77 -14.55 -2.47
C ILE A 316 -15.87 -14.81 -3.67
N GLN A 317 -15.96 -13.92 -4.66
CA GLN A 317 -15.25 -14.03 -5.92
C GLN A 317 -13.76 -13.75 -5.71
N SER A 318 -12.92 -14.68 -6.13
CA SER A 318 -11.48 -14.47 -6.27
C SER A 318 -11.23 -13.43 -7.36
N TYR A 319 -10.33 -12.49 -7.10
CA TYR A 319 -9.94 -11.47 -8.08
C TYR A 319 -8.78 -12.00 -8.93
N SER A 320 -8.94 -11.94 -10.26
CA SER A 320 -7.85 -12.10 -11.21
C SER A 320 -7.23 -10.75 -11.56
N LEU A 321 -5.99 -10.75 -12.06
CA LEU A 321 -5.32 -9.53 -12.50
C LEU A 321 -6.11 -8.84 -13.63
N GLY A 322 -6.64 -9.62 -14.58
CA GLY A 322 -7.44 -9.10 -15.69
C GLY A 322 -8.70 -8.34 -15.22
N THR A 323 -9.50 -8.94 -14.33
CA THR A 323 -10.70 -8.29 -13.78
C THR A 323 -10.35 -7.01 -13.02
N ILE A 324 -9.23 -6.98 -12.30
CA ILE A 324 -8.77 -5.76 -11.60
C ILE A 324 -8.43 -4.66 -12.60
N VAL A 325 -7.68 -4.98 -13.66
CA VAL A 325 -7.33 -4.00 -14.69
C VAL A 325 -8.60 -3.41 -15.31
N GLU A 326 -9.55 -4.24 -15.74
CA GLU A 326 -10.79 -3.79 -16.38
C GLU A 326 -11.65 -2.91 -15.46
N THR A 327 -11.82 -3.32 -14.21
CA THR A 327 -12.63 -2.58 -13.23
C THR A 327 -11.98 -1.26 -12.83
N LYS A 328 -10.66 -1.24 -12.62
CA LYS A 328 -9.93 -0.05 -12.14
C LYS A 328 -9.58 0.92 -13.24
N LYS A 329 -9.46 0.48 -14.49
CA LYS A 329 -9.19 1.37 -15.63
C LYS A 329 -10.25 2.48 -15.75
N LYS A 330 -11.52 2.16 -15.47
CA LYS A 330 -12.64 3.12 -15.48
C LYS A 330 -12.50 4.23 -14.43
N ASN A 331 -11.95 3.91 -13.25
CA ASN A 331 -11.81 4.84 -12.12
C ASN A 331 -10.35 5.27 -11.88
N SER A 332 -9.52 5.19 -12.93
CA SER A 332 -8.08 5.44 -12.86
C SER A 332 -7.71 6.89 -12.52
N LYS A 333 -8.63 7.84 -12.77
CA LYS A 333 -8.50 9.24 -12.35
C LYS A 333 -8.46 9.41 -10.83
N ASP A 334 -9.25 8.61 -10.11
CA ASP A 334 -9.45 8.80 -8.67
C ASP A 334 -8.41 8.01 -7.87
N GLN A 335 -8.17 6.75 -8.28
CA GLN A 335 -7.32 5.81 -7.56
C GLN A 335 -6.42 4.97 -8.47
N MET A 336 -5.22 4.68 -7.99
CA MET A 336 -4.34 3.62 -8.48
C MET A 336 -4.68 2.29 -7.79
N ALA A 337 -4.18 1.17 -8.31
CA ALA A 337 -4.38 -0.14 -7.69
C ALA A 337 -3.09 -0.66 -7.03
N MET A 338 -3.21 -1.17 -5.81
CA MET A 338 -2.13 -1.86 -5.10
C MET A 338 -2.54 -3.32 -4.91
N ILE A 339 -1.82 -4.23 -5.55
CA ILE A 339 -2.09 -5.66 -5.47
C ILE A 339 -1.08 -6.30 -4.53
N ILE A 340 -1.57 -6.92 -3.46
CA ILE A 340 -0.74 -7.70 -2.54
C ILE A 340 -0.90 -9.18 -2.89
N THR A 341 0.21 -9.88 -3.08
CA THR A 341 0.19 -11.30 -3.44
C THR A 341 1.26 -12.10 -2.72
N ASN A 342 0.97 -13.37 -2.41
CA ASN A 342 1.97 -14.34 -1.95
C ASN A 342 2.57 -15.15 -3.11
N ASP A 343 2.15 -14.87 -4.35
CA ASP A 343 2.60 -15.55 -5.55
C ASP A 343 4.02 -15.12 -5.96
N THR A 344 4.62 -15.86 -6.89
CA THR A 344 5.97 -15.60 -7.38
C THR A 344 6.01 -14.45 -8.41
N GLU A 345 7.10 -13.70 -8.43
CA GLU A 345 7.32 -12.59 -9.39
C GLU A 345 7.34 -13.03 -10.86
N ARG A 346 7.48 -14.33 -11.11
CA ARG A 346 7.49 -14.90 -12.47
C ARG A 346 6.09 -15.20 -12.99
N ASN A 347 5.09 -15.24 -12.10
CA ASN A 347 3.73 -15.65 -12.42
C ASN A 347 2.89 -14.48 -12.97
N ILE A 348 3.48 -13.67 -13.86
CA ILE A 348 2.75 -12.60 -14.55
C ILE A 348 2.12 -13.17 -15.84
N PRO A 349 0.79 -12.99 -16.07
CA PRO A 349 0.17 -13.45 -17.30
C PRO A 349 0.84 -12.82 -18.53
N ILE A 350 0.99 -13.61 -19.60
CA ILE A 350 1.67 -13.21 -20.85
C ILE A 350 1.12 -11.90 -21.40
N GLU A 351 -0.19 -11.70 -21.29
CA GLU A 351 -0.91 -10.49 -21.70
C GLU A 351 -0.38 -9.22 -21.04
N TRP A 352 0.14 -9.29 -19.81
CA TRP A 352 0.57 -8.12 -19.02
C TRP A 352 2.10 -7.97 -18.94
N ILE A 353 2.88 -8.90 -19.51
CA ILE A 353 4.35 -8.85 -19.42
C ILE A 353 4.90 -7.56 -20.06
N HIS A 354 4.36 -7.14 -21.19
CA HIS A 354 4.85 -5.98 -21.95
C HIS A 354 4.75 -4.66 -21.16
N CYS A 355 3.71 -4.51 -20.34
CA CYS A 355 3.50 -3.33 -19.49
C CYS A 355 4.00 -3.51 -18.04
N THR A 356 4.66 -4.64 -17.74
CA THR A 356 5.18 -4.94 -16.40
C THR A 356 6.66 -4.61 -16.30
N LYS A 357 7.04 -3.81 -15.30
CA LYS A 357 8.43 -3.45 -15.01
C LYS A 357 8.80 -3.84 -13.58
N GLU A 358 9.96 -4.46 -13.42
CA GLU A 358 10.52 -4.76 -12.10
C GLU A 358 11.15 -3.52 -11.48
N ILE A 359 10.76 -3.19 -10.25
CA ILE A 359 11.36 -2.07 -9.50
C ILE A 359 12.86 -2.30 -9.24
N SER A 360 13.28 -3.56 -9.05
CA SER A 360 14.68 -3.96 -8.90
C SER A 360 15.56 -3.65 -10.12
N SER A 361 14.97 -3.48 -11.31
CA SER A 361 15.71 -3.16 -12.54
C SER A 361 16.22 -1.72 -12.57
N PHE A 362 15.58 -0.80 -11.82
CA PHE A 362 15.98 0.59 -11.76
C PHE A 362 17.16 0.77 -10.80
N LYS A 363 18.23 1.39 -11.30
CA LYS A 363 19.43 1.68 -10.49
C LYS A 363 19.47 3.10 -9.90
N LYS A 364 18.67 4.01 -10.44
CA LYS A 364 18.59 5.44 -10.05
C LYS A 364 17.13 5.89 -9.95
N VAL A 365 16.84 6.80 -9.02
CA VAL A 365 15.51 7.39 -8.84
C VAL A 365 15.09 8.20 -10.08
N ASP A 366 15.99 8.98 -10.66
CA ASP A 366 15.69 9.82 -11.83
C ASP A 366 15.22 8.97 -13.04
N LYS A 367 15.78 7.77 -13.19
CA LYS A 367 15.35 6.83 -14.25
C LYS A 367 13.95 6.30 -13.98
N PHE A 368 13.64 5.97 -12.73
CA PHE A 368 12.32 5.53 -12.31
C PHE A 368 11.27 6.63 -12.53
N GLU A 369 11.54 7.86 -12.04
CA GLU A 369 10.67 9.02 -12.24
C GLU A 369 10.45 9.31 -13.72
N LYS A 370 11.51 9.27 -14.53
CA LYS A 370 11.41 9.49 -15.98
C LYS A 370 10.49 8.45 -16.63
N THR A 371 10.61 7.18 -16.29
CA THR A 371 9.73 6.12 -16.81
C THR A 371 8.26 6.32 -16.41
N VAL A 372 7.98 6.76 -15.18
CA VAL A 372 6.61 7.06 -14.74
C VAL A 372 6.05 8.27 -15.49
N LYS A 373 6.86 9.32 -15.69
CA LYS A 373 6.48 10.51 -16.48
C LYS A 373 6.18 10.16 -17.93
N GLU A 374 7.04 9.36 -18.55
CA GLU A 374 6.85 8.89 -19.93
C GLU A 374 5.56 8.10 -20.11
N PHE A 375 5.16 7.29 -19.12
CA PHE A 375 3.87 6.58 -19.18
C PHE A 375 2.67 7.54 -19.24
N PHE A 376 2.73 8.64 -18.49
CA PHE A 376 1.70 9.67 -18.50
C PHE A 376 1.79 10.61 -19.72
N ASN A 377 2.89 10.59 -20.48
CA ASN A 377 2.98 11.35 -21.73
C ASN A 377 2.11 10.71 -22.81
N ASN A 378 1.49 11.56 -23.64
CA ASN A 378 0.51 11.15 -24.66
C ASN A 378 1.09 10.33 -25.82
N GLU A 379 2.40 10.25 -25.93
CA GLU A 379 3.10 9.53 -27.00
C GLU A 379 3.09 8.00 -26.78
N VAL A 380 2.89 7.55 -25.54
CA VAL A 380 2.88 6.12 -25.20
C VAL A 380 1.45 5.57 -25.30
N SER A 381 1.25 4.60 -26.19
CA SER A 381 -0.05 3.95 -26.45
C SER A 381 -0.55 3.04 -25.32
N GLU A 382 0.29 2.72 -24.34
CA GLU A 382 -0.08 1.85 -23.22
C GLU A 382 -0.89 2.61 -22.17
N ASP A 383 -2.07 2.09 -21.82
CA ASP A 383 -2.95 2.66 -20.80
C ASP A 383 -2.69 2.10 -19.39
N VAL A 384 -1.88 1.05 -19.28
CA VAL A 384 -1.63 0.34 -18.02
C VAL A 384 -0.13 0.28 -17.79
N LEU A 385 0.31 0.58 -16.56
CA LEU A 385 1.68 0.38 -16.12
C LEU A 385 1.66 -0.49 -14.84
N ILE A 386 2.28 -1.66 -14.91
CA ILE A 386 2.43 -2.55 -13.76
C ILE A 386 3.86 -2.46 -13.25
N LEU A 387 4.01 -2.07 -11.98
CA LEU A 387 5.29 -2.04 -11.29
C LEU A 387 5.31 -3.16 -10.25
N GLN A 388 6.21 -4.13 -10.41
CA GLN A 388 6.31 -5.24 -9.48
C GLN A 388 7.53 -5.14 -8.57
N CYS A 389 7.36 -5.55 -7.31
CA CYS A 389 8.45 -5.64 -6.35
C CYS A 389 8.23 -6.69 -5.27
N ARG A 390 9.33 -7.25 -4.76
CA ARG A 390 9.34 -7.98 -3.51
C ARG A 390 9.42 -7.06 -2.30
N TYR A 391 8.47 -7.22 -1.38
CA TYR A 391 8.56 -6.55 -0.10
C TYR A 391 9.56 -7.26 0.82
N THR A 392 10.50 -6.48 1.35
CA THR A 392 11.39 -6.89 2.43
C THR A 392 11.51 -5.75 3.44
N PRO A 393 11.79 -6.03 4.73
CA PRO A 393 11.99 -4.97 5.71
C PRO A 393 13.13 -4.01 5.35
N LYS A 394 14.10 -4.47 4.54
CA LYS A 394 15.22 -3.65 4.04
C LYS A 394 14.79 -2.68 2.93
N SER A 395 13.78 -3.03 2.13
CA SER A 395 13.25 -2.19 1.04
C SER A 395 12.11 -1.26 1.46
N LYS A 396 11.72 -1.24 2.74
CA LYS A 396 10.56 -0.47 3.24
C LYS A 396 10.60 1.03 2.87
N TYR A 397 11.76 1.68 3.00
CA TYR A 397 11.90 3.11 2.68
C TYR A 397 11.94 3.37 1.17
N GLN A 398 12.55 2.47 0.39
CA GLN A 398 12.53 2.54 -1.08
C GLN A 398 11.09 2.43 -1.60
N LEU A 399 10.33 1.46 -1.08
CA LEU A 399 8.93 1.29 -1.44
C LEU A 399 8.07 2.48 -1.00
N GLY A 400 8.33 3.05 0.18
CA GLY A 400 7.69 4.29 0.62
C GLY A 400 7.95 5.48 -0.31
N GLN A 401 9.20 5.65 -0.77
CA GLN A 401 9.57 6.66 -1.77
C GLN A 401 8.84 6.42 -3.10
N ILE A 402 8.80 5.19 -3.58
CA ILE A 402 8.11 4.81 -4.83
C ILE A 402 6.61 5.10 -4.75
N ILE A 403 5.95 4.69 -3.67
CA ILE A 403 4.52 4.94 -3.46
C ILE A 403 4.24 6.43 -3.56
N HIS A 404 5.08 7.27 -2.95
CA HIS A 404 4.90 8.72 -3.02
C HIS A 404 5.14 9.28 -4.43
N ILE A 405 6.20 8.87 -5.13
CA ILE A 405 6.46 9.30 -6.52
C ILE A 405 5.26 8.98 -7.42
N LEU A 406 4.70 7.78 -7.30
CA LEU A 406 3.52 7.38 -8.09
C LEU A 406 2.30 8.25 -7.76
N GLN A 407 2.07 8.55 -6.47
CA GLN A 407 0.99 9.45 -6.06
C GLN A 407 1.17 10.87 -6.60
N LEU A 408 2.39 11.40 -6.58
CA LEU A 408 2.72 12.73 -7.08
C LEU A 408 2.47 12.83 -8.58
N GLU A 409 3.05 11.92 -9.38
CA GLU A 409 2.90 11.94 -10.83
C GLU A 409 1.44 11.69 -11.25
N HIS A 410 0.73 10.80 -10.56
CA HIS A 410 -0.72 10.59 -10.75
C HIS A 410 -1.51 11.88 -10.49
N HIS A 411 -1.23 12.56 -9.38
CA HIS A 411 -1.89 13.84 -9.07
C HIS A 411 -1.57 14.90 -10.12
N LEU A 412 -0.31 15.07 -10.51
CA LEU A 412 0.10 16.06 -11.51
C LEU A 412 -0.58 15.83 -12.86
N PHE A 413 -0.69 14.56 -13.30
CA PHE A 413 -1.35 14.22 -14.54
C PHE A 413 -2.85 14.51 -14.54
N TYR A 414 -3.58 14.05 -13.51
CA TYR A 414 -5.04 14.21 -13.44
C TYR A 414 -5.51 15.57 -12.88
N LYS A 415 -4.58 16.41 -12.41
CA LYS A 415 -4.86 17.82 -12.08
C LYS A 415 -5.26 18.63 -13.32
N ASN A 416 -4.76 18.26 -14.51
CA ASN A 416 -5.21 18.84 -15.77
C ASN A 416 -6.56 18.24 -16.19
N SER A 417 -7.59 19.09 -16.34
CA SER A 417 -8.95 18.68 -16.67
C SER A 417 -9.05 17.94 -18.01
N GLU A 418 -8.16 18.25 -18.97
CA GLU A 418 -8.09 17.57 -20.28
C GLU A 418 -7.74 16.09 -20.16
N ASN A 419 -7.00 15.71 -19.12
CA ASN A 419 -6.59 14.33 -18.87
C ASN A 419 -7.66 13.51 -18.14
N GLY A 420 -8.76 14.12 -17.70
CA GLY A 420 -9.80 13.44 -16.91
C GLY A 420 -10.51 12.30 -17.65
N LYS A 421 -10.49 12.31 -19.00
CA LYS A 421 -11.05 11.23 -19.84
C LYS A 421 -10.03 10.14 -20.20
N LYS A 422 -8.75 10.32 -19.83
CA LYS A 422 -7.70 9.35 -20.12
C LYS A 422 -7.74 8.26 -19.05
N HIS A 423 -7.58 7.01 -19.48
CA HIS A 423 -7.69 5.84 -18.62
C HIS A 423 -6.31 5.25 -18.27
N LYS A 424 -5.37 6.11 -17.85
CA LYS A 424 -4.00 5.72 -17.48
C LYS A 424 -4.00 5.13 -16.07
N LEU A 425 -3.86 3.81 -15.98
CA LEU A 425 -3.89 3.03 -14.74
C LEU A 425 -2.49 2.61 -14.32
N ILE A 426 -2.11 2.92 -13.07
CA ILE A 426 -0.92 2.37 -12.42
C ILE A 426 -1.34 1.25 -11.47
N ILE A 427 -0.66 0.11 -11.59
CA ILE A 427 -0.78 -1.03 -10.68
C ILE A 427 0.57 -1.24 -10.00
N LEU A 428 0.59 -1.19 -8.66
CA LEU A 428 1.74 -1.59 -7.86
C LEU A 428 1.52 -3.00 -7.33
N LEU A 429 2.27 -3.95 -7.86
CA LEU A 429 2.23 -5.36 -7.49
C LEU A 429 3.30 -5.68 -6.44
N ILE A 430 2.86 -6.03 -5.23
CA ILE A 430 3.72 -6.26 -4.08
C ILE A 430 3.71 -7.75 -3.73
N HIS A 431 4.83 -8.41 -4.01
CA HIS A 431 5.08 -9.78 -3.63
C HIS A 431 5.53 -9.83 -2.18
N THR A 432 4.71 -10.44 -1.34
CA THR A 432 4.94 -10.57 0.09
C THR A 432 5.26 -12.01 0.47
N SER A 433 5.85 -12.23 1.64
CA SER A 433 6.15 -13.56 2.14
C SER A 433 5.59 -13.76 3.53
N LYS A 434 5.34 -15.01 3.93
CA LYS A 434 4.88 -15.34 5.30
C LYS A 434 5.81 -14.80 6.40
N LYS A 435 7.09 -14.55 6.09
CA LYS A 435 8.07 -13.98 7.04
C LYS A 435 8.12 -12.45 7.04
N SER A 436 7.71 -11.82 5.95
CA SER A 436 7.83 -10.38 5.74
C SER A 436 6.57 -9.86 5.06
N LEU A 437 5.58 -9.51 5.89
CA LEU A 437 4.31 -9.00 5.42
C LEU A 437 4.37 -7.50 5.18
N PHE A 438 3.96 -7.05 4.00
CA PHE A 438 3.74 -5.63 3.73
C PHE A 438 2.58 -5.13 4.60
N PRO A 439 2.74 -4.05 5.39
CA PRO A 439 1.70 -3.58 6.29
C PRO A 439 0.48 -3.05 5.51
N LEU A 440 -0.70 -3.52 5.89
CA LEU A 440 -1.97 -3.14 5.29
C LEU A 440 -2.44 -1.80 5.86
N ILE A 441 -2.15 -0.72 5.14
CA ILE A 441 -2.46 0.67 5.50
C ILE A 441 -3.24 1.31 4.36
N PHE A 442 -4.46 1.77 4.65
CA PHE A 442 -5.35 2.38 3.65
C PHE A 442 -4.97 3.83 3.34
N ARG A 443 -5.11 4.21 2.07
CA ARG A 443 -4.68 5.50 1.52
C ARG A 443 -5.64 5.95 0.43
N GLN A 444 -5.99 7.24 0.38
CA GLN A 444 -6.99 7.79 -0.55
C GLN A 444 -6.71 7.48 -2.02
N LYS A 445 -5.43 7.55 -2.43
CA LYS A 445 -5.00 7.32 -3.82
C LYS A 445 -4.83 5.86 -4.21
N TRP A 446 -5.00 4.90 -3.29
CA TRP A 446 -4.74 3.49 -3.54
C TRP A 446 -5.93 2.62 -3.20
N ASN A 447 -6.37 1.83 -4.16
CA ASN A 447 -7.28 0.73 -3.94
C ASN A 447 -6.46 -0.55 -3.71
N ILE A 448 -6.54 -1.12 -2.51
CA ILE A 448 -5.75 -2.30 -2.13
C ILE A 448 -6.57 -3.56 -2.35
N ILE A 449 -5.99 -4.53 -3.04
CA ILE A 449 -6.63 -5.81 -3.37
C ILE A 449 -5.64 -6.94 -3.09
N TYR A 450 -6.12 -8.06 -2.54
CA TYR A 450 -5.32 -9.28 -2.42
C TYR A 450 -5.59 -10.21 -3.60
N VAL A 451 -4.54 -10.66 -4.26
CA VAL A 451 -4.61 -11.68 -5.32
C VAL A 451 -3.75 -12.87 -4.91
N ASP A 452 -4.36 -14.04 -4.81
CA ASP A 452 -3.64 -15.23 -4.37
C ASP A 452 -2.77 -15.83 -5.49
N TYR A 453 -3.29 -15.88 -6.72
CA TYR A 453 -2.60 -16.46 -7.87
C TYR A 453 -2.78 -15.58 -9.11
N LEU A 454 -1.67 -15.10 -9.66
CA LEU A 454 -1.65 -14.06 -10.68
C LEU A 454 -1.90 -14.59 -12.10
N LEU A 455 -1.49 -15.83 -12.39
CA LEU A 455 -1.70 -16.48 -13.70
C LEU A 455 -3.16 -16.89 -13.97
N SER A 456 -4.07 -16.56 -13.06
CA SER A 456 -5.49 -16.82 -13.21
C SER A 456 -6.09 -16.01 -14.36
N THR A 457 -6.51 -16.67 -15.45
CA THR A 457 -7.07 -16.02 -16.64
C THR A 457 -8.56 -15.73 -16.55
N ASP A 458 -9.31 -16.54 -15.81
CA ASP A 458 -10.72 -16.32 -15.48
C ASP A 458 -10.88 -16.05 -13.98
N THR A 459 -12.08 -15.76 -13.50
CA THR A 459 -12.42 -15.90 -12.07
C THR A 459 -12.30 -17.37 -11.69
N ILE A 460 -11.07 -17.81 -11.43
CA ILE A 460 -10.75 -19.19 -11.14
C ILE A 460 -11.28 -19.48 -9.74
N LEU A 461 -12.25 -20.40 -9.72
CA LEU A 461 -12.82 -21.07 -8.57
C LEU A 461 -13.70 -20.17 -7.68
N SER A 462 -15.01 -20.18 -7.94
CA SER A 462 -15.98 -19.88 -6.88
C SER A 462 -15.76 -20.86 -5.72
N GLN A 463 -16.10 -20.47 -4.49
CA GLN A 463 -16.18 -21.37 -3.35
C GLN A 463 -16.96 -22.66 -3.68
N LYS A 464 -17.93 -22.59 -4.61
CA LYS A 464 -18.69 -23.74 -5.14
C LYS A 464 -17.82 -24.74 -5.90
N ASP A 465 -16.87 -24.27 -6.70
CA ASP A 465 -15.99 -25.11 -7.51
C ASP A 465 -14.92 -25.83 -6.67
N LEU A 466 -14.55 -25.26 -5.52
CA LEU A 466 -13.57 -25.81 -4.58
C LEU A 466 -14.18 -26.84 -3.63
N LYS A 467 -15.45 -26.61 -3.22
CA LYS A 467 -16.26 -27.57 -2.44
C LYS A 467 -16.80 -28.70 -3.32
N GLU A 468 -16.67 -28.59 -4.63
CA GLU A 468 -17.05 -29.63 -5.57
C GLU A 468 -16.21 -30.90 -5.34
N GLN A 469 -16.81 -32.07 -5.60
CA GLN A 469 -16.05 -33.32 -5.59
C GLN A 469 -14.90 -33.24 -6.59
N VAL A 470 -13.74 -33.78 -6.21
CA VAL A 470 -12.53 -33.81 -7.05
C VAL A 470 -12.85 -34.33 -8.47
N ALA A 471 -13.80 -35.27 -8.59
CA ALA A 471 -14.26 -35.82 -9.86
C ALA A 471 -14.82 -34.77 -10.83
N ASN A 472 -15.61 -33.82 -10.33
CA ASN A 472 -16.27 -32.82 -11.17
C ASN A 472 -15.31 -31.68 -11.56
N ALA A 473 -14.47 -31.24 -10.62
CA ALA A 473 -13.41 -30.27 -10.89
C ALA A 473 -12.49 -30.78 -12.01
N ILE A 474 -12.15 -32.08 -11.96
CA ILE A 474 -11.36 -32.74 -13.00
C ILE A 474 -12.16 -32.90 -14.31
N ASP A 475 -13.45 -33.24 -14.30
CA ASP A 475 -14.26 -33.30 -15.53
C ASP A 475 -14.30 -31.94 -16.26
N ARG A 476 -14.41 -30.84 -15.50
CA ARG A 476 -14.34 -29.48 -16.04
C ARG A 476 -12.98 -29.18 -16.66
N GLN A 477 -11.88 -29.53 -15.99
CA GLN A 477 -10.54 -29.36 -16.55
C GLN A 477 -10.29 -30.28 -17.74
N LEU A 478 -10.75 -31.53 -17.74
CA LEU A 478 -10.65 -32.43 -18.89
C LEU A 478 -11.41 -31.88 -20.12
N LYS A 479 -12.55 -31.20 -19.91
CA LYS A 479 -13.27 -30.47 -20.97
C LYS A 479 -12.46 -29.29 -21.52
N GLN A 480 -11.71 -28.57 -20.68
CA GLN A 480 -10.79 -27.50 -21.11
C GLN A 480 -9.51 -28.05 -21.79
N VAL A 481 -8.95 -29.14 -21.24
CA VAL A 481 -7.71 -29.81 -21.69
C VAL A 481 -7.91 -30.58 -23.01
N LYS A 482 -9.14 -30.79 -23.48
CA LYS A 482 -9.41 -31.18 -24.89
C LYS A 482 -8.72 -30.25 -25.90
N LYS A 483 -8.38 -29.00 -25.54
CA LYS A 483 -7.56 -28.08 -26.35
C LYS A 483 -6.04 -28.22 -26.16
N TYR A 484 -5.55 -28.77 -25.04
CA TYR A 484 -4.14 -28.70 -24.62
C TYR A 484 -3.41 -30.05 -24.51
N PHE A 485 -4.09 -31.19 -24.76
CA PHE A 485 -3.46 -32.51 -24.87
C PHE A 485 -2.26 -32.55 -25.85
N PHE A 486 -2.23 -31.62 -26.81
CA PHE A 486 -1.13 -31.43 -27.77
C PHE A 486 0.17 -30.86 -27.17
N LEU A 487 0.13 -30.16 -26.03
CA LEU A 487 1.28 -29.46 -25.45
C LEU A 487 2.08 -30.27 -24.41
N PHE A 488 1.44 -31.21 -23.71
CA PHE A 488 2.08 -32.03 -22.68
C PHE A 488 3.26 -32.89 -23.18
N PHE A 489 3.36 -33.13 -24.50
CA PHE A 489 4.38 -34.00 -25.10
C PHE A 489 5.57 -33.26 -25.71
N ARG A 490 5.72 -31.94 -25.51
CA ARG A 490 6.78 -31.13 -26.15
C ARG A 490 8.13 -31.04 -25.39
N ILE A 491 8.36 -31.80 -24.32
CA ILE A 491 9.64 -31.77 -23.56
C ILE A 491 10.58 -32.89 -24.03
N ASP A 492 11.70 -32.53 -24.67
CA ASP A 492 12.70 -33.43 -25.27
C ASP A 492 13.33 -34.47 -24.32
N ASP A 493 13.92 -35.48 -24.97
CA ASP A 493 14.69 -36.65 -24.50
C ASP A 493 13.93 -37.92 -24.06
N GLY A 494 13.51 -38.72 -25.07
CA GLY A 494 13.11 -40.12 -24.94
C GLY A 494 12.45 -40.68 -26.22
N HIS A 495 13.23 -41.32 -27.10
CA HIS A 495 12.99 -41.37 -28.56
C HIS A 495 12.14 -42.53 -29.16
N CYS A 496 11.26 -43.25 -28.43
CA CYS A 496 10.46 -44.31 -29.09
C CYS A 496 8.98 -44.41 -28.62
N LEU A 497 8.71 -44.35 -27.32
CA LEU A 497 7.34 -44.42 -26.79
C LEU A 497 6.48 -43.19 -27.14
N LYS A 498 7.11 -42.02 -27.30
CA LYS A 498 6.43 -40.73 -27.49
C LYS A 498 5.77 -40.59 -28.86
N GLU A 499 6.42 -41.09 -29.90
CA GLU A 499 5.97 -40.95 -31.28
C GLU A 499 4.75 -41.83 -31.57
N ASN A 500 4.72 -43.05 -31.02
CA ASN A 500 3.58 -43.96 -31.13
C ASN A 500 2.38 -43.49 -30.31
N LEU A 501 2.58 -42.97 -29.09
CA LEU A 501 1.52 -42.39 -28.27
C LEU A 501 0.84 -41.21 -28.96
N TYR A 502 1.63 -40.32 -29.57
CA TYR A 502 1.13 -39.16 -30.29
C TYR A 502 0.46 -39.53 -31.62
N ARG A 503 1.05 -40.45 -32.40
CA ARG A 503 0.48 -40.91 -33.69
C ARG A 503 -0.79 -41.75 -33.54
N HIS A 504 -0.92 -42.59 -32.51
CA HIS A 504 -2.03 -43.54 -32.39
C HIS A 504 -3.11 -43.14 -31.37
N CYS A 505 -2.78 -42.46 -30.27
CA CYS A 505 -3.78 -42.12 -29.25
C CYS A 505 -4.31 -40.68 -29.30
N LEU A 506 -3.53 -39.72 -29.81
CA LEU A 506 -3.85 -38.28 -29.67
C LEU A 506 -4.34 -37.62 -30.98
N LYS A 507 -4.15 -38.26 -32.12
CA LYS A 507 -4.60 -37.76 -33.44
C LYS A 507 -6.06 -38.15 -33.74
N ASP A 508 -6.55 -39.27 -33.20
CA ASP A 508 -7.93 -39.72 -33.36
C ASP A 508 -8.83 -39.17 -32.24
N LYS A 509 -9.87 -38.43 -32.64
CA LYS A 509 -10.90 -37.90 -31.73
C LYS A 509 -11.63 -39.02 -30.97
N GLY A 510 -11.75 -40.22 -31.55
CA GLY A 510 -12.34 -41.40 -30.92
C GLY A 510 -11.51 -41.90 -29.74
N CYS A 511 -10.20 -42.08 -29.93
CA CYS A 511 -9.26 -42.45 -28.86
C CYS A 511 -9.24 -41.44 -27.72
N VAL A 512 -9.22 -40.14 -28.03
CA VAL A 512 -9.27 -39.08 -27.01
C VAL A 512 -10.57 -39.15 -26.20
N ALA A 513 -11.72 -39.41 -26.84
CA ALA A 513 -12.99 -39.56 -26.14
C ALA A 513 -13.01 -40.79 -25.21
N ILE A 514 -12.42 -41.91 -25.64
CA ILE A 514 -12.31 -43.13 -24.82
C ILE A 514 -11.35 -42.91 -23.64
N LEU A 515 -10.22 -42.26 -23.87
CA LEU A 515 -9.25 -41.89 -22.82
C LEU A 515 -9.89 -40.98 -21.77
N VAL A 516 -10.58 -39.92 -22.20
CA VAL A 516 -11.32 -39.03 -21.31
C VAL A 516 -12.37 -39.82 -20.52
N LYS A 517 -13.17 -40.68 -21.17
CA LYS A 517 -14.18 -41.50 -20.48
C LYS A 517 -13.56 -42.43 -19.42
N ARG A 518 -12.43 -43.06 -19.73
CA ARG A 518 -11.72 -43.97 -18.83
C ARG A 518 -11.07 -43.23 -17.67
N LEU A 519 -10.47 -42.06 -17.92
CA LEU A 519 -9.98 -41.14 -16.90
C LEU A 519 -11.11 -40.71 -15.97
N THR A 520 -12.23 -40.21 -16.50
CA THR A 520 -13.40 -39.79 -15.72
C THR A 520 -13.93 -40.93 -14.83
N THR A 521 -13.94 -42.18 -15.32
CA THR A 521 -14.42 -43.35 -14.56
C THR A 521 -13.46 -43.78 -13.44
N LEU A 522 -12.14 -43.71 -13.68
CA LEU A 522 -11.14 -44.03 -12.65
C LEU A 522 -11.08 -42.95 -11.59
N LEU A 523 -11.10 -41.69 -12.02
CA LEU A 523 -11.10 -40.54 -11.14
C LEU A 523 -12.36 -40.49 -10.30
N SER A 524 -13.55 -40.74 -10.87
CA SER A 524 -14.79 -40.76 -10.09
C SER A 524 -14.75 -41.82 -8.98
N LYS A 525 -14.10 -42.98 -9.20
CA LYS A 525 -13.90 -44.00 -8.15
C LYS A 525 -12.91 -43.57 -7.07
N ILE A 526 -11.83 -42.88 -7.43
CA ILE A 526 -10.79 -42.40 -6.49
C ILE A 526 -11.27 -41.17 -5.71
N ALA A 527 -12.03 -40.30 -6.36
CA ALA A 527 -12.52 -39.03 -5.85
C ALA A 527 -13.89 -39.10 -5.15
N ALA A 528 -14.61 -40.22 -5.23
CA ALA A 528 -15.98 -40.36 -4.71
C ALA A 528 -16.13 -40.00 -3.22
N TYR A 529 -15.04 -40.07 -2.44
CA TYR A 529 -15.09 -39.96 -0.99
C TYR A 529 -14.46 -38.68 -0.42
N ASN A 530 -13.77 -37.87 -1.22
CA ASN A 530 -12.97 -36.73 -0.71
C ASN A 530 -13.15 -35.47 -1.57
N SER A 531 -13.37 -34.32 -0.93
CA SER A 531 -13.23 -33.00 -1.58
C SER A 531 -11.76 -32.60 -1.68
N ILE A 532 -11.42 -31.68 -2.59
CA ILE A 532 -10.04 -31.18 -2.71
C ILE A 532 -9.64 -30.42 -1.44
N GLU A 533 -10.59 -29.73 -0.81
CA GLU A 533 -10.44 -29.12 0.51
C GLU A 533 -10.00 -30.13 1.58
N TYR A 534 -10.64 -31.30 1.63
CA TYR A 534 -10.27 -32.36 2.56
C TYR A 534 -8.85 -32.90 2.30
N ILE A 535 -8.45 -33.01 1.03
CA ILE A 535 -7.09 -33.43 0.65
C ILE A 535 -6.07 -32.38 1.08
N LEU A 536 -6.31 -31.10 0.78
CA LEU A 536 -5.46 -29.99 1.19
C LEU A 536 -5.29 -29.94 2.73
N TYR A 537 -6.41 -30.06 3.46
CA TYR A 537 -6.41 -30.06 4.92
C TYR A 537 -5.58 -31.22 5.52
N ASN A 538 -5.74 -32.43 4.97
CA ASN A 538 -4.98 -33.59 5.44
C ASN A 538 -3.51 -33.53 5.06
N LEU A 539 -3.18 -33.01 3.89
CA LEU A 539 -1.79 -32.78 3.48
C LEU A 539 -1.10 -31.79 4.41
N GLU A 540 -1.79 -30.71 4.81
CA GLU A 540 -1.27 -29.73 5.78
C GLU A 540 -1.06 -30.31 7.18
N LYS A 541 -1.96 -31.18 7.65
CA LYS A 541 -1.83 -31.87 8.94
C LYS A 541 -0.75 -32.96 8.95
N SER A 542 -0.48 -33.58 7.80
CA SER A 542 0.45 -34.73 7.70
C SER A 542 1.93 -34.40 7.89
N GLY A 543 2.30 -33.11 8.02
CA GLY A 543 3.68 -32.68 8.26
C GLY A 543 4.66 -32.93 7.09
N LYS A 544 4.20 -33.54 5.98
CA LYS A 544 4.98 -33.68 4.74
C LYS A 544 5.38 -32.28 4.23
N LYS A 545 6.59 -32.16 3.64
CA LYS A 545 7.14 -30.90 3.09
C LYS A 545 6.01 -30.10 2.45
N ARG A 546 5.65 -28.96 3.05
CA ARG A 546 4.65 -28.04 2.51
C ARG A 546 4.96 -27.81 1.03
N MET A 547 4.02 -28.13 0.14
CA MET A 547 4.10 -27.66 -1.25
C MET A 547 4.32 -26.15 -1.21
N LYS A 548 5.36 -25.69 -1.88
CA LYS A 548 5.66 -24.26 -2.00
C LYS A 548 4.70 -23.68 -3.03
N GLY A 549 4.14 -22.51 -2.76
CA GLY A 549 3.24 -21.84 -3.70
C GLY A 549 2.03 -21.18 -3.05
N SER A 550 1.26 -20.45 -3.86
CA SER A 550 -0.02 -19.86 -3.46
C SER A 550 -1.07 -20.93 -3.11
N PHE A 551 -2.22 -20.55 -2.57
CA PHE A 551 -3.27 -21.54 -2.28
C PHE A 551 -3.80 -22.17 -3.58
N PHE A 552 -4.04 -21.37 -4.61
CA PHE A 552 -4.53 -21.88 -5.89
C PHE A 552 -3.47 -22.64 -6.68
N GLU A 553 -2.18 -22.29 -6.58
CA GLU A 553 -1.10 -23.08 -7.17
C GLU A 553 -1.06 -24.48 -6.53
N ARG A 554 -1.15 -24.57 -5.19
CA ARG A 554 -1.25 -25.87 -4.50
C ARG A 554 -2.50 -26.65 -4.89
N TYR A 555 -3.63 -25.97 -5.07
CA TYR A 555 -4.87 -26.58 -5.53
C TYR A 555 -4.69 -27.18 -6.94
N GLN A 556 -4.12 -26.40 -7.86
CA GLN A 556 -3.87 -26.83 -9.23
C GLN A 556 -2.85 -27.99 -9.29
N ASP A 557 -1.76 -27.92 -8.52
CA ASP A 557 -0.77 -28.99 -8.40
C ASP A 557 -1.38 -30.32 -7.97
N ILE A 558 -2.34 -30.30 -7.03
CA ILE A 558 -3.06 -31.51 -6.59
C ILE A 558 -3.88 -32.07 -7.75
N ILE A 559 -4.62 -31.22 -8.46
CA ILE A 559 -5.41 -31.62 -9.62
C ILE A 559 -4.51 -32.22 -10.71
N ASP A 560 -3.42 -31.55 -11.05
CA ASP A 560 -2.46 -31.97 -12.07
C ASP A 560 -1.76 -33.27 -11.66
N THR A 561 -1.41 -33.44 -10.38
CA THR A 561 -0.82 -34.68 -9.86
C THR A 561 -1.79 -35.85 -9.97
N LEU A 562 -3.06 -35.66 -9.57
CA LEU A 562 -4.09 -36.70 -9.65
C LEU A 562 -4.38 -37.07 -11.11
N LEU A 563 -4.48 -36.07 -11.99
CA LEU A 563 -4.64 -36.25 -13.42
C LEU A 563 -3.46 -37.05 -14.02
N THR A 564 -2.23 -36.65 -13.68
CA THR A 564 -1.01 -37.29 -14.18
C THR A 564 -0.92 -38.74 -13.72
N LEU A 565 -1.11 -39.02 -12.43
CA LEU A 565 -1.07 -40.39 -11.89
C LEU A 565 -2.14 -41.29 -12.52
N THR A 566 -3.36 -40.77 -12.67
CA THR A 566 -4.45 -41.52 -13.30
C THR A 566 -4.15 -41.77 -14.78
N PHE A 567 -3.62 -40.77 -15.49
CA PHE A 567 -3.21 -40.89 -16.88
C PHE A 567 -2.09 -41.92 -17.07
N VAL A 568 -1.05 -41.87 -16.24
CA VAL A 568 0.04 -42.86 -16.24
C VAL A 568 -0.51 -44.27 -16.00
N ASN A 569 -1.42 -44.45 -15.04
CA ASN A 569 -2.07 -45.75 -14.81
C ASN A 569 -2.85 -46.25 -16.04
N VAL A 570 -3.56 -45.36 -16.74
CA VAL A 570 -4.26 -45.71 -17.99
C VAL A 570 -3.27 -46.10 -19.07
N LEU A 571 -2.16 -45.35 -19.24
CA LEU A 571 -1.13 -45.67 -20.23
C LEU A 571 -0.42 -46.99 -19.94
N ILE A 572 -0.10 -47.28 -18.67
CA ILE A 572 0.49 -48.56 -18.26
C ILE A 572 -0.47 -49.70 -18.62
N ALA A 573 -1.76 -49.56 -18.33
CA ALA A 573 -2.76 -50.56 -18.67
C ALA A 573 -2.91 -50.75 -20.19
N VAL A 574 -2.81 -49.69 -21.00
CA VAL A 574 -2.83 -49.81 -22.47
C VAL A 574 -1.57 -50.52 -22.98
N TYR A 575 -0.40 -50.16 -22.45
CA TYR A 575 0.89 -50.76 -22.81
C TYR A 575 0.95 -52.25 -22.47
N GLN A 576 0.55 -52.63 -21.25
CA GLN A 576 0.53 -54.03 -20.80
C GLN A 576 -0.40 -54.92 -21.65
N ASN A 577 -1.44 -54.33 -22.25
CA ASN A 577 -2.37 -55.03 -23.13
C ASN A 577 -1.95 -54.97 -24.62
N GLY A 578 -0.71 -54.55 -24.92
CA GLY A 578 -0.19 -54.49 -26.28
C GLY A 578 -0.76 -53.35 -27.14
N GLY A 579 -1.44 -52.36 -26.55
CA GLY A 579 -2.16 -51.32 -27.29
C GLY A 579 -1.29 -50.27 -28.00
N PHE A 580 0.03 -50.36 -27.90
CA PHE A 580 1.01 -49.51 -28.60
C PHE A 580 1.89 -50.29 -29.59
N ALA A 581 1.61 -51.59 -29.80
CA ALA A 581 2.34 -52.48 -30.69
C ALA A 581 1.69 -52.55 -32.08
#